data_AF-A0A330HJC0-F1
#
_entry.id   AF-A0A330HJC0-F1
#
_cell.length_a   1.000
_cell.length_b   1.000
_cell.length_c   1.000
_cell.angle_alpha   90.00
_cell.angle_beta   90.00
_cell.angle_gamma   90.00
#
_symmetry.space_group_name_H-M   'P 1'
#
loop_
_entity.id
_entity.type
_entity.pdbx_description
1 polymer ?
#
loop_
_entity_poly.entity_id
_entity_poly.type
_entity_poly.pdbx_seq_one_letter_code
_entity_poly.pdbx_strand_id
1 'polypeptide(L)' 'MKVTLISEDFRDGMQVDWPAIPRAGEFVSLRHIDGTAQYVVDGVEYACDTNGVLTEVRIDLDA' A
#
# COMPACT_ATOMS: atom_id res chain seq x y z
N MET A 1 -0.09 -5.04 -12.66
CA MET A 1 0.45 -4.12 -11.65
C MET A 1 0.23 -4.75 -10.29
N LYS A 2 1.26 -4.85 -9.45
CA LYS A 2 1.16 -5.38 -8.09
C LYS A 2 1.14 -4.23 -7.09
N VAL A 3 0.29 -4.29 -6.08
CA VAL A 3 0.30 -3.33 -4.97
C VAL A 3 0.70 -4.07 -3.71
N THR A 4 1.75 -3.60 -3.05
CA THR A 4 2.29 -4.14 -1.82
C THR A 4 2.15 -3.09 -0.72
N LEU A 5 1.42 -3.42 0.34
CA LEU A 5 1.36 -2.58 1.55
C LEU A 5 2.45 -3.00 2.52
N ILE A 6 3.12 -2.05 3.17
CA ILE A 6 4.08 -2.28 4.24
C ILE A 6 3.66 -1.48 5.49
N SER A 7 3.63 -2.12 6.66
CA SER A 7 3.37 -1.47 7.96
C SER A 7 3.99 -2.31 9.08
N GLU A 8 3.86 -1.85 10.33
CA GLU A 8 4.23 -2.66 11.50
C GLU A 8 3.47 -3.99 11.61
N ASP A 9 2.21 -4.03 11.14
CA ASP A 9 1.33 -5.21 11.17
C ASP A 9 1.62 -6.19 10.01
N PHE A 10 2.22 -5.72 8.92
CA PHE A 10 2.59 -6.51 7.75
C PHE A 10 3.99 -6.15 7.25
N ARG A 11 4.99 -6.43 8.11
CA ARG A 11 6.41 -6.10 7.84
C ARG A 11 7.00 -6.78 6.61
N ASP A 12 6.54 -8.00 6.32
CA ASP A 12 6.95 -8.76 5.13
C ASP A 12 6.17 -8.35 3.85
N GLY A 13 5.20 -7.45 4.00
CA GLY A 13 4.36 -6.91 2.95
C GLY A 13 3.10 -7.73 2.66
N MET A 14 2.01 -7.01 2.37
CA MET A 14 0.73 -7.58 1.99
C MET A 14 0.35 -7.21 0.56
N GLN A 15 0.17 -8.21 -0.30
CA GLN A 15 -0.31 -8.00 -1.66
C GLN A 15 -1.83 -7.82 -1.70
N VAL A 16 -2.26 -6.80 -2.42
CA VAL A 16 -3.67 -6.40 -2.50
C VAL A 16 -4.05 -6.01 -3.92
N ASP A 17 -5.33 -6.19 -4.24
CA ASP A 17 -5.96 -5.53 -5.38
C ASP A 17 -6.54 -4.21 -4.88
N TRP A 18 -5.92 -3.10 -5.28
CA TRP A 18 -6.28 -1.77 -4.79
C TRP A 18 -6.69 -0.87 -5.97
N PRO A 19 -7.95 -0.43 -6.03
CA PRO A 19 -8.50 0.21 -7.23
C PRO A 19 -7.93 1.61 -7.50
N ALA A 20 -7.54 2.34 -6.46
CA ALA A 20 -6.95 3.67 -6.57
C ALA A 20 -5.83 3.85 -5.54
N ILE A 21 -4.60 4.09 -6.00
CA ILE A 21 -3.44 4.29 -5.12
C ILE A 21 -3.63 5.60 -4.33
N PRO A 22 -3.70 5.55 -2.99
CA PRO A 22 -3.81 6.75 -2.16
C PRO A 22 -2.54 7.58 -2.23
N ARG A 23 -2.61 8.84 -1.81
CA ARG A 23 -1.46 9.74 -1.73
C ARG A 23 -0.87 9.71 -0.32
N ALA A 24 0.42 10.06 -0.22
CA ALA A 24 1.04 10.33 1.07
C ALA A 24 0.24 11.39 1.86
N GLY A 25 0.02 11.12 3.14
CA GLY A 25 -0.80 11.90 4.05
C GLY A 25 -2.31 11.58 4.04
N GLU A 26 -2.79 10.72 3.12
CA GLU A 26 -4.18 10.27 3.15
C GLU A 26 -4.40 9.19 4.20
N PHE A 27 -5.62 9.15 4.76
CA PHE A 27 -6.04 8.10 5.67
C PHE A 27 -6.62 6.92 4.88
N VAL A 28 -6.23 5.71 5.25
CA VAL A 28 -6.80 4.46 4.75
C VAL A 28 -7.33 3.62 5.91
N SER A 29 -8.37 2.84 5.66
CA SER A 29 -8.90 1.91 6.66
C SER A 29 -9.16 0.56 6.03
N LEU A 30 -8.57 -0.48 6.61
CA LEU A 30 -8.74 -1.86 6.21
C LEU A 30 -9.74 -2.52 7.15
N ARG A 31 -10.90 -2.88 6.61
CA ARG A 31 -11.95 -3.57 7.38
C ARG A 31 -11.81 -5.07 7.21
N HIS A 32 -11.65 -5.75 8.33
CA HIS A 32 -11.60 -7.20 8.45
C HIS A 32 -12.81 -7.73 9.23
N ILE A 33 -12.98 -9.04 9.29
CA ILE A 33 -14.09 -9.66 10.02
C ILE A 33 -13.98 -9.48 11.54
N ASP A 34 -12.76 -9.29 12.03
CA ASP A 34 -12.37 -9.14 13.43
C ASP A 34 -12.17 -7.68 13.86
N GLY A 35 -12.17 -6.72 12.93
CA GLY A 35 -12.01 -5.31 13.27
C GLY A 35 -11.77 -4.39 12.08
N THR A 36 -11.46 -3.12 12.36
CA THR A 36 -11.02 -2.16 11.34
C THR A 36 -9.69 -1.58 11.79
N ALA A 37 -8.66 -1.76 10.96
CA ALA A 37 -7.36 -1.14 11.13
C ALA A 37 -7.32 0.19 10.36
N GLN A 38 -6.71 1.21 10.94
CA GLN A 38 -6.62 2.55 10.34
C GLN A 38 -5.16 2.93 10.21
N TYR A 39 -4.80 3.55 9.10
CA TYR A 39 -3.43 3.96 8.82
C TYR A 39 -3.40 5.32 8.14
N VAL A 40 -2.28 6.01 8.28
CA VAL A 40 -1.87 7.13 7.44
C VAL A 40 -0.87 6.61 6.40
N VAL A 41 -1.02 7.03 5.16
CA VAL A 41 -0.04 6.72 4.12
C VAL A 41 1.20 7.58 4.34
N ASP A 42 2.32 6.96 4.69
CA ASP A 42 3.61 7.64 4.87
C ASP A 42 4.28 7.90 3.51
N GLY A 43 4.29 6.88 2.65
CA GLY A 43 5.00 6.92 1.38
C GLY A 43 4.35 6.08 0.29
N VAL A 44 4.58 6.48 -0.96
CA VAL A 44 4.18 5.71 -2.14
C VAL A 44 5.37 5.66 -3.09
N GLU A 45 5.81 4.45 -3.41
CA GLU A 45 6.90 4.19 -4.34
C GLU A 45 6.40 3.41 -5.55
N TYR A 46 6.92 3.74 -6.73
CA TYR A 46 6.55 3.11 -8.00
C TYR A 46 7.79 2.48 -8.63
N ALA A 47 7.68 1.21 -9.02
CA ALA A 47 8.73 0.52 -9.77
C ALA A 47 8.31 0.28 -11.22
N CYS A 48 9.21 0.54 -12.15
CA CYS A 48 9.03 0.27 -13.57
C CYS A 48 10.06 -0.74 -14.09
N ASP A 49 9.69 -1.43 -15.18
CA ASP A 49 10.65 -2.27 -15.91
C ASP A 49 11.64 -1.41 -16.71
N THR A 50 12.55 -2.06 -17.43
CA THR A 50 13.57 -1.39 -18.27
C THR A 50 12.98 -0.54 -19.40
N ASN A 51 11.69 -0.71 -19.73
CA ASN A 51 10.99 0.05 -20.75
C ASN A 51 10.18 1.22 -20.15
N GLY A 52 10.24 1.42 -18.82
CA GLY A 52 9.46 2.43 -18.12
C GLY A 52 7.99 2.02 -17.89
N VAL A 53 7.63 0.75 -18.09
CA VAL A 53 6.28 0.26 -17.81
C VAL A 53 6.14 0.01 -16.31
N LEU A 54 5.10 0.58 -15.69
CA LEU A 54 4.83 0.40 -14.27
C LEU A 54 4.54 -1.08 -13.95
N THR A 55 5.28 -1.66 -13.01
CA THR A 55 5.16 -3.07 -12.62
C THR A 55 4.67 -3.25 -11.19
N GLU A 56 5.10 -2.37 -10.28
CA GLU A 56 4.82 -2.47 -8.85
C GLU A 56 4.55 -1.09 -8.23
N VAL A 57 3.68 -1.08 -7.24
CA VAL A 57 3.45 0.03 -6.32
C VAL A 57 3.66 -0.49 -4.90
N ARG A 58 4.52 0.18 -4.15
CA ARG A 58 4.72 -0.04 -2.73
C ARG A 58 4.09 1.12 -1.97
N ILE A 59 3.32 0.82 -0.94
CA ILE A 59 2.68 1.81 -0.08
C ILE A 59 3.13 1.53 1.36
N ASP A 60 3.83 2.48 1.95
CA ASP A 60 4.21 2.43 3.37
C ASP A 60 3.11 3.10 4.21
N LEU A 61 2.66 2.40 5.24
CA LEU A 61 1.53 2.76 6.10
C LEU A 61 1.99 2.86 7.55
N ASP A 62 1.58 3.94 8.22
CA ASP A 62 1.83 4.22 9.64
C ASP A 62 0.51 4.14 10.44
N ALA A 63 0.56 3.62 11.66
CA ALA A 63 -0.63 3.27 12.47
C ALA A 63 -0.96 4.33 13.53
#